data_AF-A0A410TPE9-F1
#
_entry.id   AF-A0A410TPE9-F1
#
_cell.length_a   1.000
_cell.length_b   1.000
_cell.length_c   1.000
_cell.angle_alpha   90.00
_cell.angle_beta   90.00
_cell.angle_gamma   90.00
#
_symmetry.space_group_name_H-M   'P 1'
#
loop_
_entity.id
_entity.type
_entity.pdbx_description
1 polymer ?
#
loop_
_entity_poly.entity_id
_entity_poly.type
_entity_poly.pdbx_seq_one_letter_code
_entity_poly.pdbx_strand_id
1 'polypeptide(L)'
;MNVVPDTSAVVDGRVSERVADGTYESVTVFVPEAVVGELESQANDGLESGWDGLSELKRLADHADDETIELRYVGERASGDARSNAHEGDVDALIRDLAADHDATLLSSDVVQAEVARAKGLDVEYVEPVARGVVDDLPIRDFFTDETMSVHLKTGTVPKAKRGQLGEMRYVEAGDEETSEEQMSEWANSIVDLARQSSEGFIELSDDGMDIVQFRNYRIAVARPPFADGIEVTAVRPIAKTTLDDYEFADELRERFEERKRGVLISGSPGAGKSTFAQAVAEFLNDSDYAVKTMEKPRDLQVGPEITQYGALGGEMENTADSLLLVRPDYTIYDEVRKTNDFEVFSDMRMAGVGMVGVVHASRAIDALQRLVGRVELGMIPQIVDTVVYIEAGEVHTVYDVTTEVKVPAGLTAEDLARPVIQVSNFETGRPEYEIYTFNRQVVTVPLDEEGGEAESETGVGRIAKKEIEREIRSVAHGHVDVTLNGDDEAVVYVTEGDIGTVIGKGGGRIADIENRLGIDIDVRTHDDKPGGSGPDPSGGASENGRGEGQVGTERGTTVAPEITSRHVVIDVDDGVGETVEVRADGEYLFTATVGRGGEVQVSRGSAIAEELEDAIDRNRTVTVVPAR
;
A
#
# COMPACT_ATOMS: atom_id res chain seq x y z
N MET A 1 54.63 -9.74 34.24
CA MET A 1 53.56 -9.99 33.25
C MET A 1 53.52 -8.76 32.36
N ASN A 2 53.30 -8.95 31.06
CA ASN A 2 53.22 -7.87 30.08
C ASN A 2 51.81 -7.85 29.52
N VAL A 3 51.22 -6.67 29.37
CA VAL A 3 49.85 -6.54 28.89
C VAL A 3 49.79 -5.53 27.76
N VAL A 4 49.05 -5.87 26.70
CA VAL A 4 48.70 -4.96 25.61
C VAL A 4 47.18 -4.80 25.63
N PRO A 5 46.63 -3.64 26.00
CA PRO A 5 45.21 -3.39 25.92
C PRO A 5 44.80 -2.96 24.50
N ASP A 6 43.64 -3.42 24.04
CA ASP A 6 43.01 -2.90 22.83
C ASP A 6 42.18 -1.62 23.11
N THR A 7 41.62 -1.01 22.06
CA THR A 7 40.83 0.21 22.18
C THR A 7 39.64 0.00 23.13
N SER A 8 38.95 -1.14 23.04
CA SER A 8 37.79 -1.45 23.90
C SER A 8 38.14 -1.50 25.39
N ALA A 9 39.25 -2.16 25.76
CA ALA A 9 39.69 -2.28 27.13
C ALA A 9 40.17 -0.95 27.74
N VAL A 10 40.74 -0.06 26.90
CA VAL A 10 41.13 1.29 27.33
C VAL A 10 39.91 2.19 27.52
N VAL A 11 38.94 2.18 26.59
CA VAL A 11 37.70 2.96 26.71
C VAL A 11 36.90 2.55 27.96
N ASP A 12 36.87 1.25 28.26
CA ASP A 12 36.14 0.71 29.41
C ASP A 12 36.87 0.92 30.75
N GLY A 13 38.10 1.42 30.75
CA GLY A 13 38.89 1.58 31.98
C GLY A 13 39.32 0.27 32.64
N ARG A 14 39.33 -0.84 31.87
CA ARG A 14 39.65 -2.18 32.37
C ARG A 14 41.11 -2.35 32.78
N VAL A 15 41.99 -1.46 32.32
CA VAL A 15 43.42 -1.50 32.64
C VAL A 15 43.65 -0.96 34.05
N SER A 16 43.19 0.26 34.35
CA SER A 16 43.33 0.89 35.67
C SER A 16 42.55 0.15 36.75
N GLU A 17 41.40 -0.46 36.41
CA GLU A 17 40.67 -1.36 37.31
C GLU A 17 41.57 -2.49 37.85
N ARG A 18 42.32 -3.15 36.97
CA ARG A 18 43.26 -4.23 37.34
C ARG A 18 44.50 -3.75 38.08
N VAL A 19 44.87 -2.50 37.89
CA VAL A 19 45.93 -1.88 38.69
C VAL A 19 45.41 -1.63 40.11
N ALA A 20 44.19 -1.14 40.24
CA ALA A 20 43.57 -0.82 41.53
C ALA A 20 43.22 -2.05 42.37
N ASP A 21 42.83 -3.17 41.75
CA ASP A 21 42.51 -4.42 42.46
C ASP A 21 43.74 -5.29 42.80
N GLY A 22 44.94 -4.86 42.36
CA GLY A 22 46.22 -5.52 42.63
C GLY A 22 46.60 -6.62 41.62
N THR A 23 45.77 -6.88 40.61
CA THR A 23 46.05 -7.88 39.56
C THR A 23 47.26 -7.48 38.72
N TYR A 24 47.44 -6.18 38.46
CA TYR A 24 48.53 -5.61 37.64
C TYR A 24 49.63 -4.93 38.45
N GLU A 25 49.95 -5.39 39.66
CA GLU A 25 51.12 -4.89 40.39
C GLU A 25 52.43 -5.21 39.65
N SER A 26 53.27 -4.19 39.42
CA SER A 26 54.58 -4.34 38.75
C SER A 26 54.52 -4.94 37.34
N VAL A 27 53.40 -4.73 36.63
CA VAL A 27 53.19 -5.16 35.24
C VAL A 27 53.69 -4.08 34.27
N THR A 28 54.22 -4.49 33.12
CA THR A 28 54.50 -3.58 32.02
C THR A 28 53.28 -3.51 31.10
N VAL A 29 52.65 -2.33 31.03
CA VAL A 29 51.52 -2.03 30.15
C VAL A 29 52.05 -1.38 28.88
N PHE A 30 51.86 -2.08 27.75
CA PHE A 30 52.25 -1.66 26.42
C PHE A 30 51.04 -1.07 25.68
N VAL A 31 50.90 0.25 25.69
CA VAL A 31 49.78 0.94 25.00
C VAL A 31 50.15 1.14 23.52
N PRO A 32 49.39 0.58 22.57
CA PRO A 32 49.65 0.80 21.15
C PRO A 32 49.43 2.27 20.75
N GLU A 33 50.36 2.86 19.98
CA GLU A 33 50.20 4.21 19.40
C GLU A 33 48.98 4.29 18.46
N ALA A 34 48.58 3.16 17.87
CA ALA A 34 47.35 3.07 17.08
C ALA A 34 46.08 3.30 17.94
N VAL A 35 46.04 2.74 19.16
CA VAL A 35 44.93 2.95 20.12
C VAL A 35 44.86 4.43 20.53
N VAL A 36 46.01 5.05 20.81
CA VAL A 36 46.06 6.49 21.13
C VAL A 36 45.53 7.34 19.97
N GLY A 37 45.95 7.04 18.74
CA GLY A 37 45.49 7.76 17.54
C GLY A 37 43.99 7.60 17.28
N GLU A 38 43.43 6.42 17.55
CA GLU A 38 42.00 6.16 17.44
C GLU A 38 41.20 6.95 18.50
N LEU A 39 41.63 6.92 19.76
CA LEU A 39 41.01 7.68 20.86
C LEU A 39 41.06 9.20 20.62
N GLU A 40 42.19 9.72 20.13
CA GLU A 40 42.31 11.12 19.71
C GLU A 40 41.34 11.46 18.58
N SER A 41 41.17 10.59 17.58
CA SER A 41 40.21 10.81 16.49
C SER A 41 38.79 10.85 17.02
N GLN A 42 38.39 9.83 17.80
CA GLN A 42 37.07 9.74 18.40
C GLN A 42 36.75 10.98 19.26
N ALA A 43 37.70 11.44 20.07
CA ALA A 43 37.52 12.65 20.88
C ALA A 43 37.38 13.93 20.04
N ASN A 44 38.16 14.06 18.95
CA ASN A 44 38.06 15.18 18.02
C ASN A 44 36.74 15.18 17.25
N ASP A 45 36.20 13.99 16.96
CA ASP A 45 34.91 13.77 16.31
C ASP A 45 33.73 13.91 17.30
N GLY A 46 34.02 14.21 18.57
CA GLY A 46 33.01 14.47 19.61
C GLY A 46 32.42 13.23 20.28
N LEU A 47 33.02 12.04 20.07
CA LEU A 47 32.57 10.80 20.68
C LEU A 47 33.05 10.68 22.12
N GLU A 48 32.14 10.33 23.03
CA GLU A 48 32.39 10.18 24.47
C GLU A 48 33.43 9.09 24.76
N SER A 49 33.39 7.99 24.01
CA SER A 49 34.37 6.89 24.08
C SER A 49 35.81 7.36 23.92
N GLY A 50 36.06 8.36 23.06
CA GLY A 50 37.38 8.96 22.89
C GLY A 50 37.84 9.71 24.15
N TRP A 51 36.95 10.49 24.77
CA TRP A 51 37.23 11.21 26.02
C TRP A 51 37.44 10.27 27.20
N ASP A 52 36.70 9.16 27.26
CA ASP A 52 36.87 8.13 28.27
C ASP A 52 38.21 7.43 28.16
N GLY A 53 38.58 7.00 26.94
CA GLY A 53 39.88 6.38 26.71
C GLY A 53 41.04 7.33 27.00
N LEU A 54 40.94 8.61 26.65
CA LEU A 54 41.94 9.62 27.03
C LEU A 54 42.03 9.81 28.56
N SER A 55 40.89 9.76 29.26
CA SER A 55 40.82 9.82 30.71
C SER A 55 41.47 8.59 31.36
N GLU A 56 41.28 7.41 30.77
CA GLU A 56 41.94 6.18 31.20
C GLU A 56 43.46 6.26 31.00
N LEU A 57 43.93 6.71 29.83
CA LEU A 57 45.36 6.89 29.58
C LEU A 57 46.02 7.83 30.60
N LYS A 58 45.29 8.85 31.05
CA LYS A 58 45.75 9.73 32.13
C LYS A 58 45.88 8.99 33.46
N ARG A 59 44.90 8.16 33.83
CA ARG A 59 44.98 7.33 35.07
C ARG A 59 46.15 6.36 35.01
N LEU A 60 46.41 5.75 33.86
CA LEU A 60 47.57 4.88 33.68
C LEU A 60 48.89 5.62 33.83
N ALA A 61 48.97 6.87 33.36
CA ALA A 61 50.14 7.72 33.57
C ALA A 61 50.32 8.04 35.07
N ASP A 62 49.25 8.38 35.80
CA ASP A 62 49.30 8.61 37.25
C ASP A 62 49.80 7.35 38.00
N HIS A 63 49.33 6.16 37.63
CA HIS A 63 49.80 4.89 38.20
C HIS A 63 51.26 4.55 37.87
N ALA A 64 51.77 5.00 36.73
CA ALA A 64 53.17 4.86 36.35
C ALA A 64 54.07 5.84 37.14
N ASP A 65 53.61 7.07 37.35
CA ASP A 65 54.30 8.07 38.19
C ASP A 65 54.39 7.61 39.66
N ASP A 66 53.37 6.90 40.15
CA ASP A 66 53.34 6.26 41.47
C ASP A 66 54.13 4.93 41.54
N GLU A 67 54.89 4.58 40.49
CA GLU A 67 55.69 3.34 40.36
C GLU A 67 54.87 2.05 40.56
N THR A 68 53.54 2.09 40.36
CA THR A 68 52.65 0.93 40.53
C THR A 68 52.71 0.00 39.32
N ILE A 69 52.86 0.58 38.13
CA ILE A 69 53.06 -0.10 36.84
C ILE A 69 54.22 0.52 36.05
N GLU A 70 54.71 -0.21 35.05
CA GLU A 70 55.55 0.38 34.00
C GLU A 70 54.71 0.64 32.75
N LEU A 71 54.61 1.90 32.31
CA LEU A 71 53.84 2.28 31.12
C LEU A 71 54.76 2.55 29.92
N ARG A 72 54.49 1.90 28.78
CA ARG A 72 55.25 2.11 27.53
C ARG A 72 54.29 2.25 26.35
N TYR A 73 54.45 3.33 25.59
CA TYR A 73 53.77 3.50 24.31
C TYR A 73 54.58 2.81 23.20
N VAL A 74 53.95 1.96 22.41
CA VAL A 74 54.62 1.09 21.41
C VAL A 74 53.91 1.06 20.06
N GLY A 75 54.65 0.72 19.01
CA GLY A 75 54.14 0.67 17.64
C GLY A 75 54.33 1.97 16.85
N GLU A 76 53.82 1.98 15.62
CA GLU A 76 53.87 3.14 14.73
C GLU A 76 52.60 3.99 14.87
N ARG A 77 52.75 5.32 14.95
CA ARG A 77 51.62 6.24 14.91
C ARG A 77 51.06 6.27 13.50
N ALA A 78 49.78 5.93 13.33
CA ALA A 78 49.11 6.03 12.03
C ALA A 78 49.19 7.48 11.51
N SER A 79 49.85 7.68 10.38
CA SER A 79 50.01 9.00 9.76
C SER A 79 48.69 9.45 9.09
N GLY A 80 48.45 10.77 9.06
CA GLY A 80 47.13 11.35 8.80
C GLY A 80 46.47 11.03 7.45
N ASP A 81 47.22 10.58 6.45
CA ASP A 81 46.69 10.21 5.13
C ASP A 81 46.13 8.77 5.07
N ALA A 82 46.35 7.94 6.10
CA ALA A 82 45.78 6.59 6.21
C ALA A 82 44.37 6.56 6.85
N ARG A 83 43.88 7.70 7.37
CA ARG A 83 42.63 7.80 8.17
C ARG A 83 41.34 7.56 7.39
N SER A 84 41.35 7.63 6.07
CA SER A 84 40.13 7.51 5.26
C SER A 84 39.88 6.10 4.69
N ASN A 85 40.81 5.15 4.90
CA ASN A 85 40.71 3.81 4.30
C ASN A 85 41.19 2.65 5.20
N ALA A 86 41.58 2.91 6.46
CA ALA A 86 41.85 1.81 7.39
C ALA A 86 40.49 1.24 7.85
N HIS A 87 40.23 -0.01 7.52
CA HIS A 87 39.04 -0.70 8.03
C HIS A 87 39.25 -0.96 9.53
N GLU A 88 38.16 -1.02 10.31
CA GLU A 88 38.14 -1.29 11.76
C GLU A 88 39.07 -2.45 12.18
N GLY A 89 39.23 -3.47 11.32
CA GLY A 89 40.13 -4.60 11.56
C GLY A 89 41.64 -4.36 11.41
N ASP A 90 42.08 -3.21 10.89
CA ASP A 90 43.51 -2.91 10.67
C ASP A 90 44.21 -2.53 11.98
N VAL A 91 43.53 -1.78 12.85
CA VAL A 91 44.04 -1.43 14.18
C VAL A 91 44.13 -2.68 15.05
N ASP A 92 43.09 -3.51 15.04
CA ASP A 92 43.05 -4.78 15.74
C ASP A 92 44.12 -5.78 15.30
N ALA A 93 44.52 -5.76 14.02
CA ALA A 93 45.66 -6.54 13.55
C ALA A 93 46.98 -6.05 14.17
N LEU A 94 47.22 -4.74 14.17
CA LEU A 94 48.43 -4.13 14.76
C LEU A 94 48.54 -4.41 16.26
N ILE A 95 47.42 -4.34 17.00
CA ILE A 95 47.39 -4.62 18.44
C ILE A 95 47.81 -6.07 18.72
N ARG A 96 47.31 -7.03 17.92
CA ARG A 96 47.68 -8.45 18.04
C ARG A 96 49.13 -8.71 17.69
N ASP A 97 49.65 -8.03 16.67
CA ASP A 97 51.05 -8.14 16.28
C ASP A 97 51.97 -7.60 17.41
N LEU A 98 51.59 -6.48 18.03
CA LEU A 98 52.30 -5.93 19.20
C LEU A 98 52.23 -6.85 20.42
N ALA A 99 51.08 -7.49 20.68
CA ALA A 99 50.95 -8.48 21.73
C ALA A 99 51.88 -9.68 21.50
N ALA A 100 52.01 -10.13 20.25
CA ALA A 100 52.95 -11.18 19.87
C ALA A 100 54.41 -10.75 20.03
N ASP A 101 54.77 -9.57 19.53
CA ASP A 101 56.15 -9.06 19.51
C ASP A 101 56.71 -8.80 20.92
N HIS A 102 55.83 -8.51 21.88
CA HIS A 102 56.19 -8.21 23.27
C HIS A 102 55.95 -9.37 24.24
N ASP A 103 55.59 -10.57 23.73
CA ASP A 103 55.18 -11.73 24.54
C ASP A 103 54.18 -11.30 25.65
N ALA A 104 53.17 -10.53 25.25
CA ALA A 104 52.22 -9.88 26.14
C ALA A 104 50.82 -10.48 26.04
N THR A 105 50.09 -10.47 27.15
CA THR A 105 48.69 -10.85 27.19
C THR A 105 47.84 -9.72 26.60
N LEU A 106 47.03 -10.04 25.59
CA LEU A 106 46.06 -9.11 25.01
C LEU A 106 44.89 -8.95 25.99
N LEU A 107 44.64 -7.72 26.44
CA LEU A 107 43.47 -7.38 27.23
C LEU A 107 42.41 -6.77 26.31
N SER A 108 41.23 -7.37 26.26
CA SER A 108 40.15 -6.97 25.33
C SER A 108 38.78 -7.07 25.98
N SER A 109 37.92 -6.08 25.72
CA SER A 109 36.48 -6.15 25.97
C SER A 109 35.68 -6.60 24.74
N ASP A 110 36.32 -6.73 23.57
CA ASP A 110 35.71 -7.19 22.32
C ASP A 110 35.85 -8.71 22.17
N VAL A 111 34.70 -9.39 22.12
CA VAL A 111 34.62 -10.85 21.98
C VAL A 111 35.23 -11.35 20.66
N VAL A 112 35.06 -10.61 19.58
CA VAL A 112 35.59 -10.96 18.25
C VAL A 112 37.11 -10.85 18.28
N GLN A 113 37.66 -9.74 18.77
CA GLN A 113 39.11 -9.54 18.86
C GLN A 113 39.76 -10.59 19.76
N ALA A 114 39.14 -10.90 20.91
CA ALA A 114 39.59 -11.94 21.82
C ALA A 114 39.59 -13.33 21.18
N GLU A 115 38.52 -13.73 20.51
CA GLU A 115 38.43 -15.04 19.84
C GLU A 115 39.44 -15.17 18.70
N VAL A 116 39.63 -14.12 17.89
CA VAL A 116 40.61 -14.18 16.80
C VAL A 116 42.04 -14.21 17.34
N ALA A 117 42.35 -13.49 18.43
CA ALA A 117 43.65 -13.54 19.08
C ALA A 117 43.94 -14.94 19.68
N ARG A 118 42.95 -15.57 20.34
CA ARG A 118 43.04 -16.96 20.81
C ARG A 118 43.30 -17.93 19.66
N ALA A 119 42.59 -17.77 18.55
CA ALA A 119 42.77 -18.59 17.35
C ALA A 119 44.18 -18.44 16.74
N LYS A 120 44.80 -17.27 16.89
CA LYS A 120 46.19 -17.00 16.50
C LYS A 120 47.23 -17.49 17.52
N GLY A 121 46.80 -18.05 18.66
CA GLY A 121 47.67 -18.59 19.70
C GLY A 121 48.25 -17.53 20.64
N LEU A 122 47.64 -16.35 20.72
CA LEU A 122 48.02 -15.31 21.69
C LEU A 122 47.40 -15.61 23.06
N ASP A 123 48.09 -15.19 24.12
CA ASP A 123 47.49 -15.14 25.46
C ASP A 123 46.50 -13.99 25.51
N VAL A 124 45.24 -14.30 25.87
CA VAL A 124 44.14 -13.33 25.86
C VAL A 124 43.44 -13.32 27.20
N GLU A 125 43.36 -12.15 27.79
CA GLU A 125 42.47 -11.83 28.89
C GLU A 125 41.25 -11.11 28.33
N TYR A 126 40.13 -11.82 28.26
CA TYR A 126 38.85 -11.22 27.88
C TYR A 126 38.14 -10.75 29.14
N VAL A 127 37.65 -9.52 29.08
CA VAL A 127 36.80 -8.92 30.11
C VAL A 127 35.46 -8.66 29.48
N GLU A 128 34.38 -8.88 30.23
CA GLU A 128 33.11 -8.32 29.79
C GLU A 128 33.26 -6.79 29.74
N PRO A 129 32.69 -6.09 28.73
CA PRO A 129 32.70 -4.63 28.70
C PRO A 129 32.19 -4.04 30.01
N VAL A 130 32.69 -2.87 30.43
CA VAL A 130 32.02 -2.17 31.54
C VAL A 130 30.65 -1.78 31.02
N ALA A 131 29.63 -2.54 31.42
CA ALA A 131 28.26 -2.07 31.41
C ALA A 131 28.22 -0.86 32.36
N ARG A 132 28.56 0.33 31.86
CA ARG A 132 28.37 1.58 32.59
C ARG A 132 26.88 1.75 32.72
N GLY A 133 26.34 1.19 33.81
CA GLY A 133 24.92 1.12 34.04
C GLY A 133 24.14 0.71 32.79
N VAL A 134 24.32 -0.52 32.30
CA VAL A 134 23.19 -1.14 31.59
C VAL A 134 22.17 -1.43 32.68
N VAL A 135 21.47 -0.37 33.06
CA VAL A 135 20.17 -0.52 33.64
C VAL A 135 19.37 -1.11 32.47
N ASP A 136 18.85 -2.32 32.62
CA ASP A 136 17.81 -2.84 31.71
C ASP A 136 16.59 -1.89 31.65
N ASP A 137 16.57 -0.83 32.46
CA ASP A 137 15.62 0.26 32.44
C ASP A 137 16.14 1.50 31.71
N LEU A 138 15.27 2.00 30.86
CA LEU A 138 15.40 3.27 30.16
C LEU A 138 15.76 4.42 31.14
N PRO A 139 16.82 5.23 30.90
CA PRO A 139 17.30 6.24 31.85
C PRO A 139 16.28 7.35 32.15
N ILE A 140 15.33 7.56 31.24
CA ILE A 140 14.26 8.55 31.36
C ILE A 140 12.96 7.96 31.92
N ARG A 141 12.98 6.70 32.38
CA ARG A 141 11.81 5.97 32.89
C ARG A 141 11.15 6.70 34.06
N ASP A 142 11.93 7.33 34.93
CA ASP A 142 11.41 7.99 36.14
C ASP A 142 10.50 9.19 35.83
N PHE A 143 10.60 9.76 34.63
CA PHE A 143 9.69 10.81 34.18
C PHE A 143 8.29 10.27 33.80
N PHE A 144 8.17 8.96 33.57
CA PHE A 144 6.93 8.30 33.19
C PHE A 144 6.16 7.74 34.40
N THR A 145 4.97 8.29 34.63
CA THR A 145 3.92 7.69 35.48
C THR A 145 2.92 6.88 34.65
N ASP A 146 1.96 6.21 35.29
CA ASP A 146 0.88 5.48 34.59
C ASP A 146 0.03 6.38 33.66
N GLU A 147 -0.06 7.67 33.98
CA GLU A 147 -0.79 8.68 33.20
C GLU A 147 0.11 9.49 32.26
N THR A 148 1.41 9.18 32.20
CA THR A 148 2.36 9.89 31.34
C THR A 148 2.40 9.26 29.95
N MET A 149 2.00 10.05 28.96
CA MET A 149 2.03 9.63 27.57
C MET A 149 3.32 9.94 26.85
N SER A 150 3.94 11.07 27.16
CA SER A 150 5.20 11.42 26.54
C SER A 150 6.02 12.30 27.45
N VAL A 151 7.33 12.16 27.33
CA VAL A 151 8.35 12.92 28.03
C VAL A 151 9.18 13.66 26.98
N HIS A 152 9.44 14.93 27.23
CA HIS A 152 10.09 15.88 26.34
C HIS A 152 11.24 16.51 27.13
N LEU A 153 12.48 16.23 26.71
CA LEU A 153 13.70 16.65 27.38
C LEU A 153 14.55 17.44 26.38
N LYS A 154 15.08 18.58 26.78
CA LYS A 154 15.93 19.42 25.92
C LYS A 154 16.96 20.17 26.75
N THR A 155 18.19 20.25 26.25
CA THR A 155 19.29 21.00 26.88
C THR A 155 18.86 22.41 27.31
N GLY A 156 19.16 22.77 28.56
CA GLY A 156 18.86 24.07 29.14
C GLY A 156 17.38 24.31 29.44
N THR A 157 16.58 23.24 29.58
CA THR A 157 15.16 23.35 29.91
C THR A 157 14.76 22.38 31.01
N VAL A 158 13.69 22.69 31.74
CA VAL A 158 13.10 21.77 32.72
C VAL A 158 12.38 20.64 31.98
N PRO A 159 12.61 19.36 32.36
CA PRO A 159 11.89 18.22 31.80
C PRO A 159 10.37 18.43 31.79
N LYS A 160 9.71 18.08 30.69
CA LYS A 160 8.25 18.18 30.57
C LYS A 160 7.64 16.84 30.24
N ALA A 161 6.49 16.56 30.82
CA ALA A 161 5.67 15.40 30.50
C ALA A 161 4.29 15.85 30.03
N LYS A 162 3.72 15.14 29.06
CA LYS A 162 2.32 15.27 28.69
C LYS A 162 1.52 14.22 29.48
N ARG A 163 0.67 14.69 30.40
CA ARG A 163 -0.13 13.85 31.32
C ARG A 163 -1.63 14.14 31.23
N GLY A 164 -2.44 13.13 31.51
CA GLY A 164 -3.91 13.21 31.58
C GLY A 164 -4.62 12.19 30.70
N GLN A 165 -5.96 12.15 30.79
CA GLN A 165 -6.79 11.26 29.96
C GLN A 165 -6.91 11.77 28.51
N LEU A 166 -7.23 10.86 27.59
CA LEU A 166 -7.52 11.16 26.19
C LEU A 166 -8.56 12.30 26.09
N GLY A 167 -8.16 13.44 25.50
CA GLY A 167 -9.01 14.63 25.33
C GLY A 167 -8.73 15.78 26.32
N GLU A 168 -8.10 15.54 27.48
CA GLU A 168 -7.84 16.59 28.50
C GLU A 168 -6.34 16.72 28.88
N MET A 169 -5.45 16.35 27.97
CA MET A 169 -4.01 16.33 28.22
C MET A 169 -3.38 17.71 28.43
N ARG A 170 -2.40 17.79 29.34
CA ARG A 170 -1.63 19.01 29.60
C ARG A 170 -0.14 18.71 29.74
N TYR A 171 0.68 19.68 29.37
CA TYR A 171 2.11 19.67 29.70
C TYR A 171 2.29 20.06 31.15
N VAL A 172 3.03 19.25 31.88
CA VAL A 172 3.44 19.48 33.26
C VAL A 172 4.95 19.35 33.36
N GLU A 173 5.56 20.08 34.30
CA GLU A 173 6.96 19.89 34.64
C GLU A 173 7.12 18.49 35.26
N ALA A 174 8.12 17.76 34.78
CA ALA A 174 8.42 16.39 35.18
C ALA A 174 9.69 16.28 36.03
N GLY A 175 10.48 17.36 36.12
CA GLY A 175 11.65 17.49 36.98
C GLY A 175 11.70 18.85 37.64
N ASP A 176 12.59 19.00 38.63
CA ASP A 176 12.72 20.22 39.45
C ASP A 176 13.81 21.17 38.94
N GLU A 177 14.72 20.71 38.08
CA GLU A 177 15.89 21.44 37.59
C GLU A 177 15.99 21.40 36.06
N GLU A 178 16.71 22.36 35.48
CA GLU A 178 17.02 22.38 34.04
C GLU A 178 18.06 21.31 33.70
N THR A 179 17.85 20.59 32.60
CA THR A 179 18.79 19.56 32.14
C THR A 179 20.04 20.17 31.51
N SER A 180 21.22 19.74 31.96
CA SER A 180 22.49 20.17 31.36
C SER A 180 22.77 19.47 30.03
N GLU A 181 23.71 20.01 29.25
CA GLU A 181 24.16 19.39 27.99
C GLU A 181 24.85 18.04 28.22
N GLU A 182 25.57 17.91 29.34
CA GLU A 182 26.21 16.67 29.78
C GLU A 182 25.16 15.59 30.09
N GLN A 183 24.13 15.92 30.88
CA GLN A 183 23.04 15.00 31.20
C GLN A 183 22.25 14.58 29.96
N MET A 184 21.96 15.52 29.06
CA MET A 184 21.25 15.22 27.82
C MET A 184 22.07 14.34 26.88
N SER A 185 23.39 14.57 26.80
CA SER A 185 24.32 13.71 26.04
C SER A 185 24.33 12.29 26.61
N GLU A 186 24.46 12.16 27.93
CA GLU A 186 24.48 10.87 28.64
C GLU A 186 23.19 10.09 28.36
N TRP A 187 22.01 10.71 28.51
CA TRP A 187 20.73 10.06 28.22
C TRP A 187 20.57 9.69 26.75
N ALA A 188 20.93 10.59 25.83
CA ALA A 188 20.84 10.34 24.40
C ALA A 188 21.70 9.13 23.97
N ASN A 189 22.95 9.08 24.44
CA ASN A 189 23.87 7.97 24.15
C ASN A 189 23.37 6.67 24.77
N SER A 190 23.01 6.71 26.06
CA SER A 190 22.48 5.55 26.78
C SER A 190 21.24 4.95 26.11
N ILE A 191 20.33 5.77 25.60
CA ILE A 191 19.11 5.31 24.91
C ILE A 191 19.45 4.59 23.60
N VAL A 192 20.36 5.15 22.81
CA VAL A 192 20.78 4.56 21.52
C VAL A 192 21.54 3.26 21.76
N ASP A 193 22.43 3.23 22.74
CA ASP A 193 23.21 2.04 23.09
C ASP A 193 22.34 0.93 23.66
N LEU A 194 21.40 1.28 24.55
CA LEU A 194 20.41 0.34 25.09
C LEU A 194 19.60 -0.32 23.96
N ALA A 195 19.22 0.43 22.92
CA ALA A 195 18.49 -0.10 21.79
C ALA A 195 19.33 -0.98 20.84
N ARG A 196 20.65 -0.80 20.81
CA ARG A 196 21.56 -1.66 20.03
C ARG A 196 21.89 -2.96 20.76
N GLN A 197 21.99 -2.91 22.08
CA GLN A 197 22.45 -4.03 22.91
C GLN A 197 21.30 -4.90 23.42
N SER A 198 20.11 -4.33 23.61
CA SER A 198 18.95 -5.07 24.11
C SER A 198 18.24 -5.83 22.99
N SER A 199 17.78 -7.04 23.28
CA SER A 199 16.85 -7.77 22.41
C SER A 199 15.45 -7.14 22.35
N GLU A 200 15.13 -6.22 23.28
CA GLU A 200 13.86 -5.51 23.35
C GLU A 200 13.91 -4.12 22.70
N GLY A 201 15.03 -3.80 22.04
CA GLY A 201 15.25 -2.53 21.35
C GLY A 201 15.69 -2.71 19.90
N PHE A 202 15.38 -1.73 19.07
CA PHE A 202 15.98 -1.58 17.74
C PHE A 202 15.96 -0.12 17.31
N ILE A 203 16.83 0.21 16.35
CA ILE A 203 16.88 1.54 15.73
C ILE A 203 16.03 1.50 14.45
N GLU A 204 14.98 2.31 14.39
CA GLU A 204 14.12 2.48 13.21
C GLU A 204 14.81 3.32 12.13
N LEU A 205 15.46 4.39 12.56
CA LEU A 205 16.13 5.37 11.71
C LEU A 205 17.36 5.90 12.44
N SER A 206 18.46 6.03 11.72
CA SER A 206 19.66 6.73 12.17
C SER A 206 20.18 7.52 10.98
N ASP A 207 20.15 8.85 11.10
CA ASP A 207 20.61 9.81 10.11
C ASP A 207 21.38 10.93 10.82
N ASP A 208 22.05 11.79 10.07
CA ASP A 208 22.93 12.83 10.62
C ASP A 208 22.15 13.77 11.58
N GLY A 209 22.38 13.61 12.88
CA GLY A 209 21.74 14.38 13.94
C GLY A 209 20.33 13.92 14.39
N MET A 210 19.83 12.76 13.93
CA MET A 210 18.54 12.21 14.38
C MET A 210 18.56 10.68 14.44
N ASP A 211 18.17 10.13 15.60
CA ASP A 211 17.89 8.71 15.79
C ASP A 211 16.43 8.52 16.20
N ILE A 212 15.75 7.54 15.60
CA ILE A 212 14.45 7.04 16.06
C ILE A 212 14.66 5.63 16.60
N VAL A 213 14.43 5.49 17.89
CA VAL A 213 14.65 4.28 18.67
C VAL A 213 13.31 3.73 19.13
N GLN A 214 13.09 2.44 18.92
CA GLN A 214 12.02 1.71 19.58
C GLN A 214 12.64 0.86 20.69
N PHE A 215 12.23 1.07 21.94
CA PHE A 215 12.68 0.29 23.09
C PHE A 215 11.47 -0.12 23.94
N ARG A 216 11.19 -1.43 24.02
CA ARG A 216 9.95 -1.96 24.61
C ARG A 216 8.73 -1.24 24.03
N ASN A 217 7.89 -0.65 24.88
CA ASN A 217 6.72 0.13 24.53
C ASN A 217 6.99 1.63 24.40
N TYR A 218 8.25 2.07 24.31
CA TYR A 218 8.61 3.46 24.12
C TYR A 218 9.13 3.68 22.70
N ARG A 219 8.56 4.67 22.03
CA ARG A 219 9.13 5.24 20.80
C ARG A 219 9.86 6.52 21.17
N ILE A 220 11.16 6.58 20.87
CA ILE A 220 12.05 7.63 21.34
C ILE A 220 12.76 8.27 20.17
N ALA A 221 12.53 9.57 19.97
CA ALA A 221 13.30 10.38 19.04
C ALA A 221 14.43 11.08 19.80
N VAL A 222 15.65 10.95 19.29
CA VAL A 222 16.87 11.58 19.82
C VAL A 222 17.42 12.48 18.74
N ALA A 223 17.38 13.80 18.95
CA ALA A 223 17.91 14.80 18.04
C ALA A 223 19.17 15.44 18.61
N ARG A 224 20.18 15.69 17.77
CA ARG A 224 21.47 16.28 18.13
C ARG A 224 21.89 17.38 17.13
N PRO A 225 22.76 18.33 17.53
CA PRO A 225 23.43 19.22 16.58
C PRO A 225 24.22 18.45 15.53
N PRO A 226 24.32 18.94 14.28
CA PRO A 226 23.85 20.24 13.78
C PRO A 226 22.36 20.26 13.35
N PHE A 227 21.67 19.11 13.34
CA PHE A 227 20.26 19.01 12.94
C PHE A 227 19.33 19.78 13.89
N ALA A 228 19.61 19.70 15.20
CA ALA A 228 18.91 20.44 16.25
C ALA A 228 19.79 21.56 16.85
N ASP A 229 19.16 22.55 17.48
CA ASP A 229 19.81 23.66 18.20
C ASP A 229 20.36 23.26 19.58
N GLY A 230 20.11 22.03 20.01
CA GLY A 230 20.59 21.40 21.23
C GLY A 230 20.18 19.93 21.23
N ILE A 231 20.60 19.17 22.24
CA ILE A 231 20.21 17.76 22.36
C ILE A 231 18.77 17.71 22.86
N GLU A 232 17.93 16.95 22.16
CA GLU A 232 16.52 16.78 22.47
C GLU A 232 16.16 15.29 22.47
N VAL A 233 15.47 14.85 23.51
CA VAL A 233 14.94 13.48 23.63
C VAL A 233 13.43 13.58 23.84
N THR A 234 12.67 13.05 22.88
CA THR A 234 11.22 12.92 22.98
C THR A 234 10.85 11.45 23.01
N ALA A 235 10.33 10.99 24.14
CA ALA A 235 9.88 9.61 24.31
C ALA A 235 8.36 9.58 24.44
N VAL A 236 7.72 8.72 23.67
CA VAL A 236 6.27 8.53 23.67
C VAL A 236 5.97 7.11 24.09
N ARG A 237 5.09 6.98 25.09
CA ARG A 237 4.43 5.73 25.46
C ARG A 237 3.05 5.72 24.78
N PRO A 238 2.78 4.80 23.86
CA PRO A 238 1.47 4.64 23.24
C PRO A 238 0.39 4.32 24.30
N ILE A 239 -0.82 4.83 24.10
CA ILE A 239 -1.94 4.64 25.04
C ILE A 239 -2.61 3.30 24.78
N ALA A 240 -2.92 2.59 25.87
CA ALA A 240 -3.89 1.50 26.01
C ALA A 240 -3.95 0.50 24.85
N LYS A 241 -3.43 -0.71 25.10
CA LYS A 241 -3.79 -1.88 24.28
C LYS A 241 -5.30 -2.07 24.37
N THR A 242 -5.97 -2.00 23.22
CA THR A 242 -7.37 -2.44 23.10
C THR A 242 -7.37 -3.94 22.87
N THR A 243 -8.33 -4.60 23.47
CA THR A 243 -8.64 -6.01 23.22
C THR A 243 -9.78 -6.12 22.21
N LEU A 244 -9.96 -7.28 21.60
CA LEU A 244 -11.07 -7.48 20.67
C LEU A 244 -12.44 -7.29 21.37
N ASP A 245 -12.51 -7.52 22.68
CA ASP A 245 -13.70 -7.28 23.52
C ASP A 245 -14.17 -5.83 23.58
N ASP A 246 -13.27 -4.87 23.27
CA ASP A 246 -13.59 -3.45 23.34
C ASP A 246 -14.39 -2.96 22.12
N TYR A 247 -14.59 -3.82 21.11
CA TYR A 247 -15.22 -3.45 19.83
C TYR A 247 -16.65 -4.01 19.70
N GLU A 248 -17.51 -3.23 19.04
CA GLU A 248 -18.80 -3.72 18.55
C GLU A 248 -18.56 -4.89 17.57
N PHE A 249 -19.38 -5.94 17.65
CA PHE A 249 -19.23 -7.22 16.92
C PHE A 249 -18.11 -8.16 17.38
N ALA A 250 -17.58 -8.00 18.61
CA ALA A 250 -16.49 -8.84 19.12
C ALA A 250 -16.80 -10.35 19.01
N ASP A 251 -17.96 -10.81 19.48
CA ASP A 251 -18.30 -12.23 19.50
C ASP A 251 -18.45 -12.82 18.10
N GLU A 252 -19.08 -12.09 17.18
CA GLU A 252 -19.24 -12.49 15.80
C GLU A 252 -17.90 -12.54 15.06
N LEU A 253 -17.03 -11.56 15.30
CA LEU A 253 -15.68 -11.54 14.74
C LEU A 253 -14.83 -12.70 15.28
N ARG A 254 -14.95 -13.04 16.56
CA ARG A 254 -14.27 -14.21 17.15
C ARG A 254 -14.65 -15.51 16.45
N GLU A 255 -15.95 -15.80 16.40
CA GLU A 255 -16.46 -17.01 15.75
C GLU A 255 -15.96 -17.08 14.31
N ARG A 256 -15.99 -15.94 13.61
CA ARG A 256 -15.51 -15.82 12.23
C ARG A 256 -14.03 -16.12 12.07
N PHE A 257 -13.17 -15.62 12.96
CA PHE A 257 -11.73 -15.84 12.93
C PHE A 257 -11.33 -17.27 13.30
N GLU A 258 -12.09 -17.91 14.21
CA GLU A 258 -11.85 -19.29 14.68
C GLU A 258 -12.37 -20.36 13.71
N GLU A 259 -13.44 -20.09 12.98
CA GLU A 259 -14.10 -21.07 12.11
C GLU A 259 -13.17 -21.58 10.98
N ARG A 260 -12.40 -20.66 10.37
CA ARG A 260 -11.40 -20.99 9.34
C ARG A 260 -10.41 -19.84 9.14
N LYS A 261 -9.26 -20.15 8.55
CA LYS A 261 -8.30 -19.15 8.07
C LYS A 261 -8.94 -18.27 7.00
N ARG A 262 -9.05 -16.96 7.28
CA ARG A 262 -9.69 -15.96 6.42
C ARG A 262 -8.69 -14.97 5.83
N GLY A 263 -9.14 -14.30 4.78
CA GLY A 263 -8.51 -13.10 4.27
C GLY A 263 -9.33 -11.89 4.68
N VAL A 264 -8.75 -11.02 5.50
CA VAL A 264 -9.42 -9.86 6.07
C VAL A 264 -8.69 -8.59 5.67
N LEU A 265 -9.42 -7.59 5.19
CA LEU A 265 -8.92 -6.22 5.04
C LEU A 265 -9.52 -5.33 6.10
N ILE A 266 -8.66 -4.72 6.92
CA ILE A 266 -9.01 -3.66 7.86
C ILE A 266 -8.83 -2.34 7.13
N SER A 267 -9.92 -1.60 6.95
CA SER A 267 -9.99 -0.39 6.14
C SER A 267 -10.44 0.81 6.98
N GLY A 268 -10.19 2.02 6.48
CA GLY A 268 -10.48 3.25 7.21
C GLY A 268 -9.48 4.37 6.93
N SER A 269 -9.88 5.60 7.25
CA SER A 269 -9.04 6.80 7.05
C SER A 269 -7.72 6.73 7.85
N PRO A 270 -6.67 7.47 7.46
CA PRO A 270 -5.48 7.63 8.30
C PRO A 270 -5.86 8.10 9.71
N GLY A 271 -5.26 7.52 10.74
CA GLY A 271 -5.59 7.84 12.14
C GLY A 271 -6.91 7.26 12.67
N ALA A 272 -7.66 6.48 11.88
CA ALA A 272 -8.95 5.92 12.32
C ALA A 272 -8.85 4.81 13.38
N GLY A 273 -7.65 4.35 13.78
CA GLY A 273 -7.49 3.25 14.74
C GLY A 273 -7.31 1.85 14.14
N LYS A 274 -7.03 1.74 12.83
CA LYS A 274 -6.87 0.44 12.14
C LYS A 274 -5.77 -0.45 12.69
N SER A 275 -4.56 0.08 12.88
CA SER A 275 -3.42 -0.70 13.41
C SER A 275 -3.70 -1.13 14.85
N THR A 276 -4.41 -0.31 15.63
CA THR A 276 -4.87 -0.66 16.98
C THR A 276 -5.86 -1.84 16.96
N PHE A 277 -6.84 -1.83 16.06
CA PHE A 277 -7.72 -2.98 15.86
C PHE A 277 -6.97 -4.22 15.34
N ALA A 278 -6.00 -4.03 14.44
CA ALA A 278 -5.14 -5.12 13.95
C ALA A 278 -4.31 -5.77 15.08
N GLN A 279 -3.81 -4.97 16.03
CA GLN A 279 -3.15 -5.48 17.25
C GLN A 279 -4.10 -6.33 18.08
N ALA A 280 -5.32 -5.84 18.32
CA ALA A 280 -6.35 -6.56 19.09
C ALA A 280 -6.69 -7.91 18.45
N VAL A 281 -6.83 -7.95 17.12
CA VAL A 281 -7.04 -9.19 16.36
C VAL A 281 -5.83 -10.11 16.45
N ALA A 282 -4.61 -9.59 16.37
CA ALA A 282 -3.38 -10.37 16.46
C ALA A 282 -3.26 -11.09 17.82
N GLU A 283 -3.49 -10.35 18.91
CA GLU A 283 -3.44 -10.90 20.27
C GLU A 283 -4.56 -11.92 20.49
N PHE A 284 -5.79 -11.62 20.05
CA PHE A 284 -6.90 -12.58 20.11
C PHE A 284 -6.57 -13.90 19.38
N LEU A 285 -6.06 -13.82 18.14
CA LEU A 285 -5.71 -15.02 17.37
C LEU A 285 -4.63 -15.84 18.07
N ASN A 286 -3.62 -15.18 18.65
CA ASN A 286 -2.57 -15.84 19.42
C ASN A 286 -3.13 -16.52 20.69
N ASP A 287 -4.05 -15.85 21.39
CA ASP A 287 -4.73 -16.41 22.57
C ASP A 287 -5.64 -17.60 22.21
N SER A 288 -6.16 -17.65 20.98
CA SER A 288 -6.89 -18.80 20.42
C SER A 288 -5.97 -19.88 19.82
N ASP A 289 -4.72 -19.99 20.29
CA ASP A 289 -3.73 -21.01 19.92
C ASP A 289 -3.27 -20.98 18.44
N TYR A 290 -3.46 -19.88 17.70
CA TYR A 290 -2.91 -19.73 16.35
C TYR A 290 -1.46 -19.22 16.37
N ALA A 291 -0.61 -19.76 15.47
CA ALA A 291 0.71 -19.20 15.23
C ALA A 291 0.62 -17.89 14.44
N VAL A 292 0.68 -16.76 15.13
CA VAL A 292 0.58 -15.41 14.54
C VAL A 292 1.97 -14.80 14.30
N LYS A 293 2.14 -14.15 13.15
CA LYS A 293 3.32 -13.34 12.81
C LYS A 293 2.86 -12.00 12.23
N THR A 294 3.69 -10.97 12.28
CA THR A 294 3.39 -9.67 11.65
C THR A 294 4.41 -9.32 10.57
N MET A 295 3.98 -8.54 9.58
CA MET A 295 4.80 -7.93 8.53
C MET A 295 4.52 -6.44 8.50
N GLU A 296 5.54 -5.62 8.76
CA GLU A 296 5.36 -4.19 9.02
C GLU A 296 6.57 -3.34 8.61
N LYS A 297 6.33 -2.15 8.05
CA LYS A 297 7.40 -1.21 7.67
C LYS A 297 7.01 0.24 7.98
N PRO A 298 7.40 0.81 9.14
CA PRO A 298 8.22 0.22 10.23
C PRO A 298 7.41 -0.74 11.13
N ARG A 299 8.08 -1.40 12.10
CA ARG A 299 7.44 -2.30 13.08
C ARG A 299 6.77 -1.48 14.18
N ASP A 300 5.54 -1.04 13.93
CA ASP A 300 4.78 -0.13 14.80
C ASP A 300 3.71 -0.86 15.65
N LEU A 301 3.34 -2.09 15.30
CA LEU A 301 2.37 -2.88 16.07
C LEU A 301 2.92 -3.22 17.46
N GLN A 302 2.05 -3.14 18.46
CA GLN A 302 2.38 -3.48 19.85
C GLN A 302 1.65 -4.76 20.24
N VAL A 303 2.32 -5.88 20.06
CA VAL A 303 1.80 -7.21 20.32
C VAL A 303 2.54 -7.88 21.47
N GLY A 304 1.98 -8.96 22.02
CA GLY A 304 2.64 -9.78 23.04
C GLY A 304 3.93 -10.45 22.55
N PRO A 305 4.84 -10.84 23.46
CA PRO A 305 6.14 -11.46 23.12
C PRO A 305 6.02 -12.79 22.34
N GLU A 306 4.85 -13.43 22.37
CA GLU A 306 4.55 -14.65 21.63
C GLU A 306 4.42 -14.41 20.11
N ILE A 307 4.09 -13.18 19.70
CA ILE A 307 3.89 -12.79 18.30
C ILE A 307 5.20 -12.20 17.77
N THR A 308 5.78 -12.86 16.76
CA THR A 308 7.03 -12.40 16.14
C THR A 308 6.75 -11.36 15.07
N GLN A 309 7.42 -10.21 15.16
CA GLN A 309 7.28 -9.12 14.21
C GLN A 309 8.41 -9.10 13.19
N TYR A 310 8.06 -9.09 11.90
CA TYR A 310 9.01 -9.06 10.80
C TYR A 310 8.97 -7.71 10.09
N GLY A 311 10.18 -7.19 9.84
CA GLY A 311 10.38 -6.04 8.96
C GLY A 311 10.66 -6.50 7.53
N ALA A 312 11.01 -5.55 6.67
CA ALA A 312 11.37 -5.84 5.28
C ALA A 312 12.77 -6.49 5.20
N LEU A 313 12.83 -7.79 4.89
CA LEU A 313 14.08 -8.53 4.75
C LEU A 313 14.84 -8.09 3.49
N GLY A 314 16.09 -7.66 3.65
CA GLY A 314 16.83 -7.05 2.55
C GLY A 314 16.21 -5.74 2.03
N GLY A 315 15.33 -5.10 2.82
CA GLY A 315 14.63 -3.86 2.46
C GLY A 315 13.28 -4.07 1.76
N GLU A 316 12.92 -5.30 1.40
CA GLU A 316 11.68 -5.64 0.67
C GLU A 316 10.79 -6.59 1.46
N MET A 317 9.46 -6.38 1.40
CA MET A 317 8.50 -7.22 2.12
C MET A 317 8.25 -8.59 1.47
N GLU A 318 8.48 -8.68 0.17
CA GLU A 318 8.36 -9.92 -0.60
C GLU A 318 9.31 -11.00 -0.07
N ASN A 319 10.57 -10.65 0.19
CA ASN A 319 11.56 -11.55 0.79
C ASN A 319 11.10 -12.07 2.18
N THR A 320 10.43 -11.21 2.95
CA THR A 320 9.85 -11.59 4.24
C THR A 320 8.71 -12.59 4.05
N ALA A 321 7.81 -12.34 3.09
CA ALA A 321 6.71 -13.25 2.76
C ALA A 321 7.22 -14.61 2.30
N ASP A 322 8.20 -14.65 1.39
CA ASP A 322 8.83 -15.89 0.90
C ASP A 322 9.40 -16.72 2.05
N SER A 323 10.04 -16.06 3.02
CA SER A 323 10.55 -16.71 4.21
C SER A 323 9.42 -17.25 5.09
N LEU A 324 8.34 -16.49 5.28
CA LEU A 324 7.17 -16.92 6.04
C LEU A 324 6.42 -18.07 5.38
N LEU A 325 6.43 -18.18 4.04
CA LEU A 325 5.84 -19.31 3.31
C LEU A 325 6.55 -20.65 3.59
N LEU A 326 7.82 -20.61 4.01
CA LEU A 326 8.56 -21.80 4.45
C LEU A 326 8.17 -22.23 5.87
N VAL A 327 7.86 -21.26 6.73
CA VAL A 327 7.47 -21.49 8.13
C VAL A 327 5.98 -21.82 8.25
N ARG A 328 5.16 -21.29 7.33
CA ARG A 328 3.69 -21.45 7.26
C ARG A 328 2.99 -21.10 8.58
N PRO A 329 3.02 -19.84 9.02
CA PRO A 329 2.22 -19.41 10.16
C PRO A 329 0.72 -19.63 9.91
N ASP A 330 -0.07 -19.64 10.96
CA ASP A 330 -1.52 -19.74 10.83
C ASP A 330 -2.13 -18.44 10.33
N TYR A 331 -1.66 -17.33 10.87
CA TYR A 331 -2.04 -15.99 10.47
C TYR A 331 -0.83 -15.07 10.32
N THR A 332 -0.89 -14.18 9.34
CA THR A 332 0.02 -13.05 9.19
C THR A 332 -0.76 -11.74 9.18
N ILE A 333 -0.39 -10.84 10.09
CA ILE A 333 -0.89 -9.46 10.12
C ILE A 333 0.03 -8.60 9.27
N TYR A 334 -0.47 -8.03 8.18
CA TYR A 334 0.29 -7.16 7.30
C TYR A 334 -0.16 -5.71 7.52
N ASP A 335 0.62 -4.97 8.32
CA ASP A 335 0.34 -3.55 8.53
C ASP A 335 0.84 -2.72 7.33
N GLU A 336 -0.03 -1.84 6.85
CA GLU A 336 0.18 -0.95 5.70
C GLU A 336 0.31 -1.63 4.31
N VAL A 337 -0.77 -2.26 3.83
CA VAL A 337 -0.90 -2.72 2.43
C VAL A 337 -1.29 -1.55 1.52
N ARG A 338 -0.35 -1.09 0.68
CA ARG A 338 -0.53 0.16 -0.09
C ARG A 338 -0.20 0.04 -1.57
N LYS A 339 0.92 -0.57 -1.91
CA LYS A 339 1.44 -0.69 -3.28
C LYS A 339 0.92 -1.96 -3.93
N THR A 340 1.01 -2.03 -5.26
CA THR A 340 0.61 -3.22 -6.02
C THR A 340 1.32 -4.48 -5.52
N ASN A 341 2.63 -4.40 -5.29
CA ASN A 341 3.43 -5.52 -4.76
C ASN A 341 2.90 -6.03 -3.41
N ASP A 342 2.43 -5.13 -2.55
CA ASP A 342 1.93 -5.52 -1.23
C ASP A 342 0.64 -6.35 -1.36
N PHE A 343 -0.22 -6.03 -2.33
CA PHE A 343 -1.43 -6.81 -2.64
C PHE A 343 -1.11 -8.16 -3.30
N GLU A 344 -0.07 -8.22 -4.13
CA GLU A 344 0.41 -9.48 -4.73
C GLU A 344 0.95 -10.40 -3.63
N VAL A 345 1.83 -9.90 -2.76
CA VAL A 345 2.33 -10.61 -1.57
C VAL A 345 1.19 -11.10 -0.68
N PHE A 346 0.20 -10.23 -0.39
CA PHE A 346 -0.97 -10.60 0.39
C PHE A 346 -1.74 -11.77 -0.25
N SER A 347 -1.91 -11.71 -1.58
CA SER A 347 -2.63 -12.72 -2.35
C SER A 347 -1.90 -14.06 -2.35
N ASP A 348 -0.59 -14.05 -2.58
CA ASP A 348 0.23 -15.26 -2.62
C ASP A 348 0.28 -15.97 -1.27
N MET A 349 0.46 -15.22 -0.18
CA MET A 349 0.39 -15.77 1.18
C MET A 349 -0.96 -16.40 1.46
N ARG A 350 -2.05 -15.71 1.07
CA ARG A 350 -3.41 -16.21 1.27
C ARG A 350 -3.68 -17.49 0.48
N MET A 351 -3.22 -17.55 -0.77
CA MET A 351 -3.36 -18.72 -1.64
C MET A 351 -2.51 -19.90 -1.20
N ALA A 352 -1.39 -19.65 -0.52
CA ALA A 352 -0.61 -20.69 0.15
C ALA A 352 -1.28 -21.26 1.42
N GLY A 353 -2.43 -20.71 1.83
CA GLY A 353 -3.24 -21.19 2.95
C GLY A 353 -2.95 -20.50 4.29
N VAL A 354 -2.18 -19.40 4.28
CA VAL A 354 -1.98 -18.54 5.46
C VAL A 354 -3.21 -17.64 5.62
N GLY A 355 -3.73 -17.51 6.85
CA GLY A 355 -4.74 -16.51 7.15
C GLY A 355 -4.13 -15.12 7.10
N MET A 356 -4.77 -14.17 6.45
CA MET A 356 -4.18 -12.85 6.22
C MET A 356 -5.07 -11.76 6.80
N VAL A 357 -4.48 -10.82 7.54
CA VAL A 357 -5.15 -9.62 8.03
C VAL A 357 -4.36 -8.41 7.55
N GLY A 358 -4.89 -7.66 6.59
CA GLY A 358 -4.18 -6.58 5.92
C GLY A 358 -4.76 -5.22 6.28
N VAL A 359 -3.93 -4.26 6.66
CA VAL A 359 -4.37 -2.90 6.98
C VAL A 359 -4.25 -2.00 5.75
N VAL A 360 -5.36 -1.40 5.32
CA VAL A 360 -5.46 -0.60 4.11
C VAL A 360 -6.04 0.78 4.44
N HIS A 361 -5.43 1.84 3.90
CA HIS A 361 -6.05 3.17 3.95
C HIS A 361 -7.16 3.30 2.92
N ALA A 362 -8.39 3.47 3.35
CA ALA A 362 -9.53 3.63 2.45
C ALA A 362 -10.61 4.50 3.10
N SER A 363 -11.19 5.41 2.32
CA SER A 363 -12.29 6.27 2.79
C SER A 363 -13.59 5.51 3.00
N ARG A 364 -13.80 4.43 2.24
CA ARG A 364 -14.95 3.54 2.36
C ARG A 364 -14.46 2.09 2.33
N ALA A 365 -15.23 1.18 2.91
CA ALA A 365 -14.89 -0.24 2.92
C ALA A 365 -14.71 -0.81 1.50
N ILE A 366 -15.62 -0.45 0.58
CA ILE A 366 -15.58 -0.92 -0.80
C ILE A 366 -14.30 -0.50 -1.55
N ASP A 367 -13.74 0.67 -1.22
CA ASP A 367 -12.50 1.16 -1.83
C ASP A 367 -11.31 0.24 -1.50
N ALA A 368 -11.37 -0.49 -0.37
CA ALA A 368 -10.33 -1.47 -0.01
C ALA A 368 -10.34 -2.67 -0.97
N LEU A 369 -11.52 -3.18 -1.34
CA LEU A 369 -11.65 -4.27 -2.34
C LEU A 369 -11.31 -3.79 -3.75
N GLN A 370 -11.65 -2.55 -4.10
CA GLN A 370 -11.28 -1.97 -5.39
C GLN A 370 -9.76 -1.89 -5.59
N ARG A 371 -8.96 -1.91 -4.51
CA ARG A 371 -7.51 -2.03 -4.63
C ARG A 371 -7.04 -3.42 -5.08
N LEU A 372 -7.85 -4.46 -5.00
CA LEU A 372 -7.52 -5.76 -5.59
C LEU A 372 -7.91 -5.82 -7.07
N VAL A 373 -8.88 -5.01 -7.49
CA VAL A 373 -9.35 -4.96 -8.87
C VAL A 373 -8.22 -4.58 -9.82
N GLY A 374 -8.02 -5.40 -10.86
CA GLY A 374 -6.97 -5.21 -11.87
C GLY A 374 -5.58 -5.67 -11.44
N ARG A 375 -5.40 -6.05 -10.16
CA ARG A 375 -4.17 -6.68 -9.65
C ARG A 375 -4.30 -8.19 -9.56
N VAL A 376 -5.51 -8.67 -9.25
CA VAL A 376 -5.85 -10.08 -9.23
C VAL A 376 -7.07 -10.35 -10.10
N GLU A 377 -7.22 -11.60 -10.54
CA GLU A 377 -8.41 -12.03 -11.27
C GLU A 377 -9.66 -11.83 -10.40
N LEU A 378 -10.72 -11.28 -10.97
CA LEU A 378 -11.95 -10.94 -10.24
C LEU A 378 -12.51 -12.14 -9.45
N GLY A 379 -12.53 -13.32 -10.06
CA GLY A 379 -13.04 -14.55 -9.41
C GLY A 379 -12.19 -15.03 -8.22
N MET A 380 -10.95 -14.55 -8.09
CA MET A 380 -10.05 -14.89 -6.99
C MET A 380 -10.23 -13.97 -5.78
N ILE A 381 -10.82 -12.79 -5.94
CA ILE A 381 -10.94 -11.80 -4.86
C ILE A 381 -11.58 -12.41 -3.61
N PRO A 382 -12.71 -13.16 -3.66
CA PRO A 382 -13.30 -13.72 -2.45
C PRO A 382 -12.48 -14.84 -1.80
N GLN A 383 -11.54 -15.45 -2.53
CA GLN A 383 -10.59 -16.40 -1.94
C GLN A 383 -9.42 -15.69 -1.26
N ILE A 384 -9.08 -14.48 -1.74
CA ILE A 384 -8.00 -13.65 -1.20
C ILE A 384 -8.51 -12.82 0.00
N VAL A 385 -9.67 -12.20 -0.13
CA VAL A 385 -10.34 -11.39 0.88
C VAL A 385 -11.81 -11.76 0.92
N ASP A 386 -12.21 -12.43 1.99
CA ASP A 386 -13.61 -12.81 2.24
C ASP A 386 -14.29 -11.88 3.26
N THR A 387 -13.53 -11.01 3.92
CA THR A 387 -14.02 -10.10 4.96
C THR A 387 -13.39 -8.72 4.82
N VAL A 388 -14.21 -7.67 4.93
CA VAL A 388 -13.71 -6.29 5.06
C VAL A 388 -14.26 -5.69 6.34
N VAL A 389 -13.37 -5.20 7.19
CA VAL A 389 -13.74 -4.47 8.41
C VAL A 389 -13.44 -3.00 8.18
N TYR A 390 -14.43 -2.13 8.35
CA TYR A 390 -14.26 -0.68 8.23
C TYR A 390 -14.22 -0.05 9.62
N ILE A 391 -13.09 0.58 9.92
CA ILE A 391 -12.82 1.25 11.18
C ILE A 391 -13.01 2.75 10.99
N GLU A 392 -13.83 3.36 11.84
CA GLU A 392 -14.06 4.79 11.90
C GLU A 392 -14.00 5.27 13.35
N ALA A 393 -13.25 6.35 13.59
CA ALA A 393 -13.08 6.95 14.91
C ALA A 393 -12.66 5.99 16.05
N GLY A 394 -11.97 4.90 15.72
CA GLY A 394 -11.52 3.90 16.68
C GLY A 394 -12.51 2.77 16.94
N GLU A 395 -13.65 2.73 16.24
CA GLU A 395 -14.70 1.72 16.39
C GLU A 395 -14.91 0.94 15.08
N VAL A 396 -15.44 -0.28 15.18
CA VAL A 396 -15.89 -1.06 14.01
C VAL A 396 -17.21 -0.50 13.54
N HIS A 397 -17.21 0.27 12.45
CA HIS A 397 -18.43 0.88 11.91
C HIS A 397 -19.21 -0.09 11.02
N THR A 398 -18.52 -0.90 10.20
CA THR A 398 -19.20 -1.88 9.33
C THR A 398 -18.30 -3.06 9.03
N VAL A 399 -18.90 -4.25 8.93
CA VAL A 399 -18.24 -5.46 8.44
C VAL A 399 -18.96 -5.94 7.18
N TYR A 400 -18.19 -6.26 6.14
CA TYR A 400 -18.71 -6.83 4.91
C TYR A 400 -18.23 -8.26 4.68
N ASP A 401 -19.14 -9.09 4.23
CA ASP A 401 -18.89 -10.38 3.59
C ASP A 401 -18.63 -10.20 2.10
N VAL A 402 -17.63 -10.92 1.60
CA VAL A 402 -17.29 -10.92 0.17
C VAL A 402 -17.42 -12.33 -0.38
N THR A 403 -18.35 -12.53 -1.30
CA THR A 403 -18.67 -13.85 -1.88
C THR A 403 -18.77 -13.79 -3.40
N THR A 404 -18.53 -14.91 -4.07
CA THR A 404 -18.80 -15.04 -5.51
C THR A 404 -20.17 -15.67 -5.72
N GLU A 405 -20.99 -15.05 -6.57
CA GLU A 405 -22.23 -15.63 -7.08
C GLU A 405 -22.23 -15.65 -8.61
N VAL A 406 -22.91 -16.62 -9.22
CA VAL A 406 -23.16 -16.62 -10.67
C VAL A 406 -24.61 -16.20 -10.90
N LYS A 407 -24.81 -14.98 -11.37
CA LYS A 407 -26.14 -14.41 -11.60
C LYS A 407 -26.12 -13.34 -12.70
N VAL A 408 -27.30 -12.81 -13.03
CA VAL A 408 -27.41 -11.59 -13.84
C VAL A 408 -27.10 -10.40 -12.93
N PRO A 409 -26.07 -9.58 -13.23
CA PRO A 409 -25.72 -8.43 -12.40
C PRO A 409 -26.83 -7.39 -12.30
N ALA A 410 -26.86 -6.65 -11.21
CA ALA A 410 -27.80 -5.56 -11.00
C ALA A 410 -27.64 -4.47 -12.09
N GLY A 411 -28.76 -4.09 -12.71
CA GLY A 411 -28.80 -3.11 -13.80
C GLY A 411 -28.61 -3.68 -15.19
N LEU A 412 -28.46 -5.02 -15.34
CA LEU A 412 -28.52 -5.73 -16.61
C LEU A 412 -29.84 -6.53 -16.74
N THR A 413 -30.21 -6.89 -17.96
CA THR A 413 -31.46 -7.61 -18.24
C THR A 413 -31.24 -9.12 -18.24
N ALA A 414 -32.31 -9.92 -18.15
CA ALA A 414 -32.20 -11.38 -18.19
C ALA A 414 -31.75 -11.94 -19.56
N GLU A 415 -31.73 -11.10 -20.60
CA GLU A 415 -31.14 -11.43 -21.90
C GLU A 415 -29.61 -11.45 -21.83
N ASP A 416 -29.02 -10.76 -20.85
CA ASP A 416 -27.60 -10.85 -20.51
C ASP A 416 -27.28 -12.17 -19.83
N LEU A 417 -26.24 -12.85 -20.32
CA LEU A 417 -25.79 -14.11 -19.75
C LEU A 417 -25.29 -13.93 -18.31
N ALA A 418 -25.74 -14.83 -17.44
CA ALA A 418 -25.27 -14.94 -16.07
C ALA A 418 -23.75 -15.10 -16.04
N ARG A 419 -23.11 -14.36 -15.14
CA ARG A 419 -21.65 -14.30 -15.03
C ARG A 419 -21.23 -14.28 -13.56
N PRO A 420 -19.96 -14.58 -13.25
CA PRO A 420 -19.44 -14.41 -11.91
C PRO A 420 -19.51 -12.93 -11.49
N VAL A 421 -20.16 -12.69 -10.36
CA VAL A 421 -20.29 -11.39 -9.69
C VAL A 421 -19.75 -11.56 -8.28
N ILE A 422 -18.92 -10.62 -7.85
CA ILE A 422 -18.57 -10.51 -6.44
C ILE A 422 -19.69 -9.72 -5.76
N GLN A 423 -20.32 -10.35 -4.78
CA GLN A 423 -21.30 -9.70 -3.93
C GLN A 423 -20.62 -9.26 -2.64
N VAL A 424 -20.85 -8.00 -2.26
CA VAL A 424 -20.38 -7.42 -1.01
C VAL A 424 -21.61 -7.15 -0.16
N SER A 425 -21.78 -7.96 0.88
CA SER A 425 -22.97 -7.94 1.73
C SER A 425 -22.62 -7.43 3.12
N ASN A 426 -23.47 -6.59 3.68
CA ASN A 426 -23.34 -6.16 5.05
C ASN A 426 -23.56 -7.35 5.98
N PHE A 427 -22.57 -7.62 6.83
CA PHE A 427 -22.55 -8.78 7.70
C PHE A 427 -23.71 -8.78 8.70
N GLU A 428 -24.02 -7.61 9.28
CA GLU A 428 -25.06 -7.48 10.30
C GLU A 428 -26.45 -7.73 9.71
N THR A 429 -26.73 -7.17 8.53
CA THR A 429 -28.06 -7.26 7.91
C THR A 429 -28.23 -8.45 6.97
N GLY A 430 -27.11 -9.05 6.53
CA GLY A 430 -27.06 -10.05 5.47
C GLY A 430 -27.44 -9.53 4.09
N ARG A 431 -27.58 -8.20 3.91
CA ARG A 431 -28.03 -7.59 2.67
C ARG A 431 -26.87 -7.25 1.74
N PRO A 432 -26.95 -7.60 0.46
CA PRO A 432 -26.01 -7.14 -0.56
C PRO A 432 -26.09 -5.61 -0.72
N GLU A 433 -24.96 -4.92 -0.54
CA GLU A 433 -24.88 -3.46 -0.73
C GLU A 433 -24.07 -3.08 -1.99
N TYR A 434 -23.20 -3.97 -2.48
CA TYR A 434 -22.46 -3.74 -3.72
C TYR A 434 -22.31 -5.01 -4.55
N GLU A 435 -22.20 -4.82 -5.87
CA GLU A 435 -21.76 -5.83 -6.82
C GLU A 435 -20.52 -5.37 -7.57
N ILE A 436 -19.56 -6.28 -7.75
CA ILE A 436 -18.38 -6.05 -8.58
C ILE A 436 -18.36 -7.11 -9.69
N TYR A 437 -18.38 -6.67 -10.94
CA TYR A 437 -18.39 -7.55 -12.10
C TYR A 437 -17.71 -6.91 -13.31
N THR A 438 -17.42 -7.75 -14.30
CA THR A 438 -16.84 -7.30 -15.56
C THR A 438 -17.94 -6.95 -16.57
N PHE A 439 -17.89 -5.73 -17.08
CA PHE A 439 -18.72 -5.21 -18.16
C PHE A 439 -17.81 -4.63 -19.26
N ASN A 440 -17.96 -5.06 -20.51
CA ASN A 440 -17.13 -4.63 -21.64
C ASN A 440 -15.62 -4.59 -21.36
N ARG A 441 -15.11 -5.66 -20.72
CA ARG A 441 -13.70 -5.86 -20.31
C ARG A 441 -13.19 -4.89 -19.23
N GLN A 442 -14.06 -4.08 -18.64
CA GLN A 442 -13.78 -3.24 -17.49
C GLN A 442 -14.45 -3.81 -16.25
N VAL A 443 -13.82 -3.67 -15.09
CA VAL A 443 -14.43 -4.05 -13.81
C VAL A 443 -15.17 -2.84 -13.26
N VAL A 444 -16.46 -3.01 -13.00
CA VAL A 444 -17.33 -1.98 -12.44
C VAL A 444 -17.80 -2.38 -11.04
N THR A 445 -17.98 -1.39 -10.16
CA THR A 445 -18.59 -1.57 -8.85
C THR A 445 -19.91 -0.82 -8.83
N VAL A 446 -21.00 -1.54 -8.57
CA VAL A 446 -22.36 -1.01 -8.58
C VAL A 446 -22.92 -1.05 -7.16
N PRO A 447 -23.32 0.08 -6.56
CA PRO A 447 -24.06 0.08 -5.31
C PRO A 447 -25.48 -0.45 -5.54
N LEU A 448 -25.95 -1.25 -4.60
CA LEU A 448 -27.30 -1.77 -4.54
C LEU A 448 -28.06 -0.91 -3.52
N ASP A 449 -28.88 0.02 -4.02
CA ASP A 449 -29.68 0.88 -3.14
C ASP A 449 -30.66 0.03 -2.32
N GLU A 450 -30.75 0.29 -1.02
CA GLU A 450 -31.80 -0.26 -0.18
C GLU A 450 -33.17 0.29 -0.60
N GLU A 451 -34.13 -0.62 -0.72
CA GLU A 451 -35.54 -0.39 -1.04
C GLU A 451 -35.88 -0.21 -2.53
N GLY A 452 -36.69 -1.16 -3.01
CA GLY A 452 -37.41 -1.04 -4.28
C GLY A 452 -38.27 0.22 -4.28
N GLY A 453 -37.74 1.27 -4.88
CA GLY A 453 -38.48 2.41 -5.38
C GLY A 453 -38.56 2.29 -6.89
N GLU A 454 -39.79 2.13 -7.40
CA GLU A 454 -40.15 2.34 -8.79
C GLU A 454 -39.71 3.75 -9.24
N ALA A 455 -38.45 3.87 -9.69
CA ALA A 455 -38.03 4.90 -10.61
C ALA A 455 -37.81 4.20 -11.95
N GLU A 456 -38.91 4.09 -12.70
CA GLU A 456 -38.91 3.66 -14.09
C GLU A 456 -37.81 4.41 -14.86
N SER A 457 -37.00 3.66 -15.63
CA SER A 457 -36.20 4.03 -16.82
C SER A 457 -34.69 4.31 -16.76
N GLU A 458 -33.99 4.35 -15.63
CA GLU A 458 -32.50 4.39 -15.66
C GLU A 458 -31.88 3.26 -14.84
N THR A 459 -31.29 2.26 -15.53
CA THR A 459 -30.49 1.19 -14.89
C THR A 459 -29.31 1.82 -14.13
N GLY A 460 -28.88 1.21 -13.02
CA GLY A 460 -27.70 1.67 -12.27
C GLY A 460 -26.44 1.77 -13.14
N VAL A 461 -26.31 0.84 -14.11
CA VAL A 461 -25.31 0.86 -15.19
C VAL A 461 -25.48 2.09 -16.08
N GLY A 462 -26.70 2.39 -16.51
CA GLY A 462 -27.00 3.58 -17.31
C GLY A 462 -26.60 4.89 -16.61
N ARG A 463 -26.78 4.99 -15.28
CA ARG A 463 -26.35 6.19 -14.54
C ARG A 463 -24.82 6.35 -14.50
N ILE A 464 -24.08 5.25 -14.42
CA ILE A 464 -22.60 5.25 -14.40
C ILE A 464 -22.06 5.51 -15.81
N ALA A 465 -22.57 4.80 -16.83
CA ALA A 465 -22.21 4.98 -18.24
C ALA A 465 -22.46 6.42 -18.69
N LYS A 466 -23.63 6.99 -18.36
CA LYS A 466 -23.98 8.39 -18.64
C LYS A 466 -22.97 9.37 -18.04
N LYS A 467 -22.57 9.18 -16.77
CA LYS A 467 -21.60 10.05 -16.09
C LYS A 467 -20.19 9.97 -16.67
N GLU A 468 -19.73 8.78 -17.03
CA GLU A 468 -18.39 8.63 -17.65
C GLU A 468 -18.36 9.15 -19.09
N ILE A 469 -19.41 8.90 -19.89
CA ILE A 469 -19.54 9.51 -21.22
C ILE A 469 -19.56 11.04 -21.10
N GLU A 470 -20.35 11.59 -20.16
CA GLU A 470 -20.42 13.03 -19.92
C GLU A 470 -19.05 13.61 -19.53
N ARG A 471 -18.29 12.91 -18.68
CA ARG A 471 -16.95 13.33 -18.23
C ARG A 471 -15.94 13.34 -19.37
N GLU A 472 -15.89 12.28 -20.17
CA GLU A 472 -14.97 12.15 -21.29
C GLU A 472 -15.27 13.16 -22.39
N ILE A 473 -16.55 13.36 -22.73
CA ILE A 473 -16.94 14.34 -23.76
C ILE A 473 -16.75 15.77 -23.25
N ARG A 474 -17.02 16.06 -21.97
CA ARG A 474 -16.77 17.38 -21.37
C ARG A 474 -15.27 17.73 -21.33
N SER A 475 -14.38 16.74 -21.38
CA SER A 475 -12.93 17.01 -21.46
C SER A 475 -12.50 17.61 -22.80
N VAL A 476 -13.35 17.47 -23.84
CA VAL A 476 -13.07 17.92 -25.22
C VAL A 476 -14.07 18.95 -25.76
N ALA A 477 -15.26 19.08 -25.15
CA ALA A 477 -16.28 20.07 -25.48
C ALA A 477 -16.18 21.31 -24.57
N HIS A 478 -16.44 22.50 -25.12
CA HIS A 478 -16.41 23.77 -24.38
C HIS A 478 -17.79 24.15 -23.82
N GLY A 479 -18.87 23.65 -24.43
CA GLY A 479 -20.24 23.92 -24.07
C GLY A 479 -20.89 22.88 -23.15
N HIS A 480 -22.20 23.01 -22.95
CA HIS A 480 -22.99 22.05 -22.19
C HIS A 480 -23.09 20.73 -22.95
N VAL A 481 -22.96 19.62 -22.22
CA VAL A 481 -23.04 18.26 -22.74
C VAL A 481 -24.19 17.57 -22.03
N ASP A 482 -25.15 17.06 -22.80
CA ASP A 482 -26.23 16.20 -22.33
C ASP A 482 -26.04 14.81 -22.94
N VAL A 483 -26.25 13.75 -22.16
CA VAL A 483 -26.14 12.36 -22.62
C VAL A 483 -27.46 11.65 -22.40
N THR A 484 -27.96 10.96 -23.42
CA THR A 484 -29.13 10.07 -23.34
C THR A 484 -28.68 8.69 -23.75
N LEU A 485 -29.03 7.67 -22.96
CA LEU A 485 -28.70 6.29 -23.28
C LEU A 485 -29.86 5.62 -23.99
N ASN A 486 -29.55 4.88 -25.05
CA ASN A 486 -30.48 4.05 -25.80
C ASN A 486 -30.10 2.57 -25.58
N GLY A 487 -30.49 2.01 -24.44
CA GLY A 487 -30.04 0.68 -24.04
C GLY A 487 -28.64 0.68 -23.42
N ASP A 488 -27.99 -0.48 -23.43
CA ASP A 488 -26.73 -0.70 -22.69
C ASP A 488 -25.46 -0.44 -23.53
N ASP A 489 -25.59 -0.38 -24.87
CA ASP A 489 -24.47 -0.27 -25.82
C ASP A 489 -24.55 0.96 -26.76
N GLU A 490 -25.60 1.79 -26.72
CA GLU A 490 -25.76 2.98 -27.57
C GLU A 490 -26.07 4.24 -26.74
N ALA A 491 -25.42 5.36 -27.07
CA ALA A 491 -25.62 6.65 -26.40
C ALA A 491 -25.75 7.80 -27.42
N VAL A 492 -26.70 8.70 -27.19
CA VAL A 492 -26.83 9.97 -27.93
C VAL A 492 -26.29 11.10 -27.05
N VAL A 493 -25.27 11.78 -27.55
CA VAL A 493 -24.59 12.88 -26.87
C VAL A 493 -24.92 14.20 -27.58
N TYR A 494 -25.59 15.09 -26.86
CA TYR A 494 -25.97 16.41 -27.34
C TYR A 494 -24.92 17.45 -26.91
N VAL A 495 -24.35 18.12 -27.89
CA VAL A 495 -23.33 19.17 -27.70
C VAL A 495 -23.70 20.44 -28.46
N THR A 496 -22.97 21.53 -28.21
CA THR A 496 -23.18 22.76 -28.99
C THR A 496 -22.68 22.61 -30.42
N GLU A 497 -23.25 23.35 -31.38
CA GLU A 497 -22.89 23.26 -32.80
C GLU A 497 -21.38 23.47 -33.05
N GLY A 498 -20.74 24.33 -32.25
CA GLY A 498 -19.28 24.57 -32.30
C GLY A 498 -18.43 23.43 -31.74
N ASP A 499 -19.01 22.54 -30.93
CA ASP A 499 -18.29 21.43 -30.29
C ASP A 499 -18.36 20.12 -31.10
N ILE A 500 -19.31 19.95 -32.02
CA ILE A 500 -19.47 18.72 -32.82
C ILE A 500 -18.16 18.30 -33.48
N GLY A 501 -17.51 19.22 -34.22
CA GLY A 501 -16.26 18.93 -34.91
C GLY A 501 -15.10 18.62 -33.96
N THR A 502 -15.12 19.19 -32.75
CA THR A 502 -14.09 18.97 -31.73
C THR A 502 -14.26 17.63 -31.04
N VAL A 503 -15.51 17.22 -30.78
CA VAL A 503 -15.85 15.94 -30.16
C VAL A 503 -15.59 14.78 -31.12
N ILE A 504 -16.06 14.89 -32.38
CA ILE A 504 -15.86 13.86 -33.41
C ILE A 504 -14.38 13.74 -33.81
N GLY A 505 -13.68 14.87 -33.89
CA GLY A 505 -12.28 14.92 -34.33
C GLY A 505 -12.08 14.71 -35.84
N LYS A 506 -10.84 14.87 -36.31
CA LYS A 506 -10.52 14.75 -37.74
C LYS A 506 -10.82 13.32 -38.23
N GLY A 507 -11.79 13.18 -39.13
CA GLY A 507 -12.18 11.89 -39.71
C GLY A 507 -12.88 10.94 -38.73
N GLY A 508 -13.41 11.43 -37.60
CA GLY A 508 -14.06 10.59 -36.59
C GLY A 508 -13.10 9.88 -35.63
N GLY A 509 -11.79 10.09 -35.73
CA GLY A 509 -10.82 9.35 -34.91
C GLY A 509 -10.99 9.56 -33.41
N ARG A 510 -11.39 10.76 -32.96
CA ARG A 510 -11.50 11.05 -31.52
C ARG A 510 -12.74 10.42 -30.91
N ILE A 511 -13.88 10.46 -31.60
CA ILE A 511 -15.07 9.78 -31.10
C ILE A 511 -14.86 8.27 -31.13
N ALA A 512 -14.23 7.73 -32.18
CA ALA A 512 -13.86 6.31 -32.24
C ALA A 512 -12.90 5.90 -31.10
N ASP A 513 -11.94 6.73 -30.70
CA ASP A 513 -11.07 6.45 -29.55
C ASP A 513 -11.86 6.44 -28.22
N ILE A 514 -12.88 7.30 -28.09
CA ILE A 514 -13.77 7.35 -26.93
C ILE A 514 -14.69 6.12 -26.93
N GLU A 515 -15.32 5.79 -28.06
CA GLU A 515 -16.16 4.61 -28.26
C GLU A 515 -15.39 3.31 -27.98
N ASN A 516 -14.16 3.16 -28.49
CA ASN A 516 -13.34 1.97 -28.24
C ASN A 516 -12.93 1.81 -26.78
N ARG A 517 -12.78 2.92 -26.05
CA ARG A 517 -12.40 2.91 -24.62
C ARG A 517 -13.59 2.69 -23.71
N LEU A 518 -14.78 3.16 -24.10
CA LEU A 518 -16.03 3.02 -23.34
C LEU A 518 -16.84 1.79 -23.75
N GLY A 519 -16.62 1.24 -24.94
CA GLY A 519 -17.34 0.11 -25.51
C GLY A 519 -18.81 0.40 -25.80
N ILE A 520 -19.16 1.66 -26.11
CA ILE A 520 -20.53 2.14 -26.37
C ILE A 520 -20.48 2.95 -27.68
N ASP A 521 -21.45 2.76 -28.57
CA ASP A 521 -21.62 3.55 -29.79
C ASP A 521 -22.17 4.94 -29.44
N ILE A 522 -21.51 6.02 -29.89
CA ILE A 522 -21.85 7.39 -29.49
C ILE A 522 -22.31 8.21 -30.70
N ASP A 523 -23.60 8.50 -30.77
CA ASP A 523 -24.18 9.41 -31.75
C ASP A 523 -24.12 10.87 -31.23
N VAL A 524 -23.39 11.74 -31.94
CA VAL A 524 -23.19 13.14 -31.52
C VAL A 524 -24.16 14.06 -32.27
N ARG A 525 -25.05 14.73 -31.53
CA ARG A 525 -26.08 15.63 -32.07
C ARG A 525 -26.02 17.04 -31.50
N THR A 526 -26.75 17.97 -32.12
CA THR A 526 -26.93 19.31 -31.53
C THR A 526 -28.04 19.30 -30.49
N HIS A 527 -27.98 20.21 -29.50
CA HIS A 527 -29.07 20.39 -28.54
C HIS A 527 -30.42 20.72 -29.19
N ASP A 528 -30.45 21.26 -30.41
CA ASP A 528 -31.68 21.53 -31.17
C ASP A 528 -32.36 20.24 -31.66
N ASP A 529 -31.61 19.14 -31.78
CA ASP A 529 -32.11 17.81 -32.16
C ASP A 529 -32.68 17.02 -30.96
N LYS A 530 -32.66 17.61 -29.76
CA LYS A 530 -33.17 16.98 -28.54
C LYS A 530 -34.70 16.93 -28.57
N PRO A 531 -35.35 15.75 -28.52
CA PRO A 531 -36.81 15.66 -28.52
C PRO A 531 -37.37 16.36 -27.27
N GLY A 532 -38.02 17.52 -27.46
CA GLY A 532 -38.67 18.29 -26.37
C GLY A 532 -38.37 19.80 -26.31
N GLY A 533 -37.51 20.35 -27.18
CA GLY A 533 -37.25 21.79 -27.27
C GLY A 533 -38.34 22.57 -28.04
N SER A 534 -38.85 23.67 -27.46
CA SER A 534 -39.91 24.50 -28.02
C SER A 534 -39.45 25.38 -29.21
N GLY A 535 -40.12 25.30 -30.36
CA GLY A 535 -39.96 26.25 -31.49
C GLY A 535 -40.76 25.84 -32.75
N PRO A 536 -41.25 26.77 -33.60
CA PRO A 536 -42.61 26.70 -34.14
C PRO A 536 -42.80 25.97 -35.49
N ASP A 537 -43.93 25.28 -35.53
CA ASP A 537 -44.62 24.64 -36.66
C ASP A 537 -44.93 25.62 -37.82
N PRO A 538 -44.75 25.22 -39.09
CA PRO A 538 -45.56 25.72 -40.18
C PRO A 538 -46.44 24.62 -40.78
N SER A 539 -47.72 24.76 -40.44
CA SER A 539 -48.92 24.29 -41.12
C SER A 539 -48.83 24.03 -42.64
N GLY A 540 -49.46 22.92 -43.06
CA GLY A 540 -50.62 22.97 -43.96
C GLY A 540 -50.41 22.52 -45.42
N GLY A 541 -51.11 21.45 -45.80
CA GLY A 541 -51.32 21.08 -47.21
C GLY A 541 -52.13 19.80 -47.38
N ALA A 542 -53.45 19.92 -47.43
CA ALA A 542 -54.38 18.84 -47.75
C ALA A 542 -54.37 18.47 -49.24
N SER A 543 -54.63 17.20 -49.57
CA SER A 543 -55.41 16.86 -50.77
C SER A 543 -56.08 15.48 -50.67
N GLU A 544 -57.30 15.43 -51.20
CA GLU A 544 -58.27 14.33 -51.20
C GLU A 544 -58.08 13.32 -52.35
N ASN A 545 -58.78 12.18 -52.17
CA ASN A 545 -59.52 11.36 -53.16
C ASN A 545 -58.92 10.05 -53.64
N GLY A 546 -59.74 8.99 -53.53
CA GLY A 546 -59.83 7.96 -54.57
C GLY A 546 -60.07 6.53 -54.08
N ARG A 547 -61.32 6.06 -54.14
CA ARG A 547 -61.73 4.64 -54.00
C ARG A 547 -61.30 3.81 -55.22
N GLY A 548 -61.06 2.50 -55.04
CA GLY A 548 -61.10 1.52 -56.14
C GLY A 548 -60.71 0.10 -55.74
N GLU A 549 -61.56 -0.87 -56.04
CA GLU A 549 -61.51 -2.29 -55.67
C GLU A 549 -60.55 -3.16 -56.52
N GLY A 550 -60.00 -4.20 -55.88
CA GLY A 550 -59.88 -5.57 -56.42
C GLY A 550 -58.76 -5.89 -57.43
N GLN A 551 -57.93 -6.89 -57.13
CA GLN A 551 -57.96 -8.25 -57.73
C GLN A 551 -56.63 -8.99 -57.47
N VAL A 552 -56.73 -10.22 -56.95
CA VAL A 552 -55.60 -11.13 -56.72
C VAL A 552 -55.11 -11.69 -58.06
N GLY A 553 -53.82 -11.49 -58.37
CA GLY A 553 -53.14 -12.16 -59.48
C GLY A 553 -51.63 -12.07 -59.34
N THR A 554 -50.98 -13.18 -58.94
CA THR A 554 -49.54 -13.51 -59.10
C THR A 554 -48.61 -12.37 -59.52
N GLU A 555 -47.94 -11.72 -58.56
CA GLU A 555 -47.04 -10.60 -58.86
C GLU A 555 -45.57 -11.01 -58.78
N ARG A 556 -44.88 -10.72 -59.88
CA ARG A 556 -43.43 -10.77 -60.04
C ARG A 556 -42.83 -9.73 -59.09
N GLY A 557 -41.79 -10.11 -58.34
CA GLY A 557 -41.03 -9.15 -57.52
C GLY A 557 -40.51 -7.99 -58.35
N THR A 558 -40.40 -6.82 -57.73
CA THR A 558 -39.87 -5.62 -58.37
C THR A 558 -38.37 -5.78 -58.53
N THR A 559 -37.85 -5.66 -59.75
CA THR A 559 -36.41 -5.64 -60.00
C THR A 559 -35.85 -4.29 -59.56
N VAL A 560 -34.85 -4.33 -58.69
CA VAL A 560 -34.21 -3.15 -58.11
C VAL A 560 -32.73 -3.13 -58.50
N ALA A 561 -32.14 -1.94 -58.59
CA ALA A 561 -30.71 -1.77 -58.79
C ALA A 561 -30.09 -1.23 -57.50
N PRO A 562 -29.39 -2.06 -56.70
CA PRO A 562 -28.79 -1.58 -55.47
C PRO A 562 -27.66 -0.58 -55.74
N GLU A 563 -27.60 0.49 -54.95
CA GLU A 563 -26.52 1.48 -55.00
C GLU A 563 -25.49 1.19 -53.90
N ILE A 564 -24.21 1.04 -54.29
CA ILE A 564 -23.11 0.80 -53.35
C ILE A 564 -22.49 2.14 -52.96
N THR A 565 -22.60 2.48 -51.68
CA THR A 565 -21.93 3.65 -51.09
C THR A 565 -20.67 3.24 -50.34
N SER A 566 -19.98 4.21 -49.71
CA SER A 566 -18.79 3.94 -48.91
C SER A 566 -19.10 3.21 -47.59
N ARG A 567 -20.35 3.23 -47.10
CA ARG A 567 -20.75 2.62 -45.81
C ARG A 567 -21.92 1.63 -45.91
N HIS A 568 -22.79 1.75 -46.92
CA HIS A 568 -23.99 0.92 -47.07
C HIS A 568 -24.20 0.46 -48.53
N VAL A 569 -24.84 -0.70 -48.70
CA VAL A 569 -25.53 -1.06 -49.95
C VAL A 569 -27.00 -0.69 -49.77
N VAL A 570 -27.49 0.22 -50.60
CA VAL A 570 -28.83 0.80 -50.52
C VAL A 570 -29.72 0.19 -51.60
N ILE A 571 -30.91 -0.25 -51.22
CA ILE A 571 -31.93 -0.76 -52.14
C ILE A 571 -33.15 0.15 -52.02
N ASP A 572 -33.43 0.90 -53.09
CA ASP A 572 -34.66 1.69 -53.19
C ASP A 572 -35.86 0.77 -53.42
N VAL A 573 -36.87 0.90 -52.57
CA VAL A 573 -38.13 0.18 -52.64
C VAL A 573 -39.22 1.24 -52.75
N ASP A 574 -39.61 1.55 -53.99
CA ASP A 574 -40.50 2.68 -54.33
C ASP A 574 -41.80 2.74 -53.50
N ASP A 575 -42.29 1.60 -52.97
CA ASP A 575 -43.47 1.50 -52.11
C ASP A 575 -43.30 0.43 -50.99
N GLY A 576 -43.76 0.74 -49.76
CA GLY A 576 -43.79 -0.24 -48.64
C GLY A 576 -43.10 0.19 -47.34
N VAL A 577 -43.09 1.49 -47.00
CA VAL A 577 -42.46 1.99 -45.76
C VAL A 577 -43.01 1.30 -44.51
N GLY A 578 -42.12 0.66 -43.74
CA GLY A 578 -42.47 -0.11 -42.54
C GLY A 578 -42.94 -1.54 -42.82
N GLU A 579 -43.04 -1.95 -44.08
CA GLU A 579 -43.33 -3.34 -44.45
C GLU A 579 -42.04 -4.17 -44.52
N THR A 580 -42.16 -5.44 -44.18
CA THR A 580 -41.07 -6.40 -44.27
C THR A 580 -41.02 -6.97 -45.68
N VAL A 581 -39.86 -6.86 -46.31
CA VAL A 581 -39.61 -7.33 -47.67
C VAL A 581 -38.51 -8.38 -47.70
N GLU A 582 -38.60 -9.28 -48.66
CA GLU A 582 -37.63 -10.32 -48.94
C GLU A 582 -36.82 -9.94 -50.18
N VAL A 583 -35.50 -9.89 -50.03
CA VAL A 583 -34.56 -9.57 -51.11
C VAL A 583 -34.02 -10.88 -51.69
N ARG A 584 -34.10 -11.01 -53.02
CA ARG A 584 -33.67 -12.19 -53.77
C ARG A 584 -32.74 -11.85 -54.91
N ALA A 585 -31.78 -12.71 -55.22
CA ALA A 585 -30.96 -12.63 -56.43
C ALA A 585 -31.28 -13.80 -57.39
N ASP A 586 -31.68 -13.50 -58.63
CA ASP A 586 -32.16 -14.48 -59.64
C ASP A 586 -33.22 -15.46 -59.11
N GLY A 587 -34.00 -15.04 -58.11
CA GLY A 587 -35.06 -15.83 -57.47
C GLY A 587 -34.64 -16.62 -56.23
N GLU A 588 -33.36 -16.60 -55.84
CA GLU A 588 -32.86 -17.19 -54.58
C GLU A 588 -32.92 -16.17 -53.44
N TYR A 589 -33.36 -16.60 -52.25
CA TYR A 589 -33.41 -15.77 -51.04
C TYR A 589 -32.02 -15.33 -50.58
N LEU A 590 -31.87 -14.04 -50.29
CA LEU A 590 -30.68 -13.50 -49.62
C LEU A 590 -31.00 -13.17 -48.16
N PHE A 591 -31.94 -12.24 -47.93
CA PHE A 591 -32.30 -11.81 -46.58
C PHE A 591 -33.68 -11.13 -46.55
N THR A 592 -34.21 -10.97 -45.34
CA THR A 592 -35.44 -10.22 -45.07
C THR A 592 -35.10 -8.94 -44.32
N ALA A 593 -35.68 -7.82 -44.73
CA ALA A 593 -35.47 -6.52 -44.10
C ALA A 593 -36.75 -5.70 -44.08
N THR A 594 -36.86 -4.78 -43.13
CA THR A 594 -37.99 -3.84 -43.06
C THR A 594 -37.61 -2.55 -43.78
N VAL A 595 -38.48 -2.07 -44.67
CA VAL A 595 -38.23 -0.86 -45.44
C VAL A 595 -38.25 0.35 -44.50
N GLY A 596 -37.17 1.12 -44.52
CA GLY A 596 -36.99 2.31 -43.69
C GLY A 596 -37.98 3.43 -44.04
N ARG A 597 -38.04 4.45 -43.19
CA ARG A 597 -38.95 5.61 -43.37
C ARG A 597 -38.73 6.38 -44.68
N GLY A 598 -37.56 6.23 -45.30
CA GLY A 598 -37.20 6.82 -46.59
C GLY A 598 -37.60 6.00 -47.82
N GLY A 599 -38.23 4.82 -47.66
CA GLY A 599 -38.53 3.93 -48.79
C GLY A 599 -37.34 3.10 -49.25
N GLU A 600 -36.34 2.91 -48.38
CA GLU A 600 -35.09 2.23 -48.73
C GLU A 600 -34.75 1.14 -47.70
N VAL A 601 -34.02 0.13 -48.15
CA VAL A 601 -33.36 -0.87 -47.29
C VAL A 601 -31.86 -0.60 -47.33
N GLN A 602 -31.27 -0.31 -46.18
CA GLN A 602 -29.84 -0.06 -46.05
C GLN A 602 -29.15 -1.23 -45.35
N VAL A 603 -28.14 -1.80 -46.00
CA VAL A 603 -27.32 -2.87 -45.44
C VAL A 603 -25.91 -2.36 -45.22
N SER A 604 -25.41 -2.39 -43.99
CA SER A 604 -24.06 -1.93 -43.67
C SER A 604 -23.00 -2.80 -44.32
N ARG A 605 -22.04 -2.17 -45.01
CA ARG A 605 -20.94 -2.87 -45.68
C ARG A 605 -20.03 -3.53 -44.66
N GLY A 606 -19.58 -4.76 -44.97
CA GLY A 606 -18.81 -5.61 -44.05
C GLY A 606 -19.68 -6.55 -43.19
N SER A 607 -21.01 -6.46 -43.29
CA SER A 607 -21.89 -7.54 -42.82
C SER A 607 -21.89 -8.70 -43.82
N ALA A 608 -22.09 -9.93 -43.35
CA ALA A 608 -22.21 -11.11 -44.22
C ALA A 608 -23.31 -10.94 -45.29
N ILE A 609 -24.38 -10.21 -44.95
CA ILE A 609 -25.49 -9.90 -45.85
C ILE A 609 -25.07 -8.91 -46.95
N ALA A 610 -24.28 -7.88 -46.62
CA ALA A 610 -23.74 -6.96 -47.61
C ALA A 610 -22.74 -7.66 -48.55
N GLU A 611 -21.91 -8.57 -48.03
CA GLU A 611 -20.98 -9.35 -48.86
C GLU A 611 -21.72 -10.22 -49.88
N GLU A 612 -22.79 -10.93 -49.47
CA GLU A 612 -23.60 -11.73 -50.40
C GLU A 612 -24.33 -10.89 -51.46
N LEU A 613 -24.78 -9.69 -51.09
CA LEU A 613 -25.45 -8.77 -52.00
C LEU A 613 -24.46 -8.13 -53.00
N GLU A 614 -23.27 -7.74 -52.54
CA GLU A 614 -22.17 -7.26 -53.40
C GLU A 614 -21.71 -8.35 -54.37
N ASP A 615 -21.56 -9.60 -53.91
CA ASP A 615 -21.23 -10.76 -54.75
C ASP A 615 -22.30 -11.03 -55.84
N ALA A 616 -23.58 -10.83 -55.53
CA ALA A 616 -24.66 -10.97 -56.49
C ALA A 616 -24.62 -9.88 -57.57
N ILE A 617 -24.30 -8.63 -57.19
CA ILE A 617 -24.16 -7.49 -58.10
C ILE A 617 -22.95 -7.69 -59.02
N ASP A 618 -21.80 -8.07 -58.48
CA ASP A 618 -20.56 -8.32 -59.24
C ASP A 618 -20.74 -9.44 -60.28
N ARG A 619 -21.60 -10.42 -59.98
CA ARG A 619 -21.96 -11.52 -60.90
C ARG A 619 -23.08 -11.16 -61.88
N ASN A 620 -23.54 -9.90 -61.92
CA ASN A 620 -24.67 -9.41 -62.73
C ASN A 620 -25.96 -10.21 -62.52
N ARG A 621 -26.22 -10.68 -61.29
CA ARG A 621 -27.48 -11.34 -60.95
C ARG A 621 -28.59 -10.30 -60.78
N THR A 622 -29.81 -10.66 -61.15
CA THR A 622 -30.96 -9.77 -61.06
C THR A 622 -31.45 -9.73 -59.61
N VAL A 623 -31.33 -8.58 -58.94
CA VAL A 623 -31.86 -8.39 -57.58
C VAL A 623 -33.35 -8.02 -57.66
N THR A 624 -34.17 -8.72 -56.89
CA THR A 624 -35.62 -8.51 -56.82
C THR A 624 -36.08 -8.42 -55.38
N VAL A 625 -37.05 -7.54 -55.13
CA VAL A 625 -37.70 -7.38 -53.83
C VAL A 625 -39.12 -7.89 -53.94
N VAL A 626 -39.51 -8.78 -53.02
CA VAL A 626 -40.89 -9.28 -52.89
C VAL A 626 -41.40 -9.01 -51.48
N PRO A 627 -42.69 -8.71 -51.27
CA PRO A 627 -43.24 -8.59 -49.92
C PRO A 627 -43.05 -9.91 -49.14
N ALA A 628 -42.49 -9.85 -47.93
CA ALA A 628 -42.35 -11.02 -47.07
C ALA A 628 -43.73 -11.35 -46.48
N ARG A 629 -44.20 -12.59 -46.69
CA ARG A 629 -45.45 -13.09 -46.08
C ARG A 629 -45.19 -13.97 -44.88
#